data_AF-A0A4V2S598-F1
#
_entry.id   AF-A0A4V2S598-F1
#
_cell.length_a   1.000
_cell.length_b   1.000
_cell.length_c   1.000
_cell.angle_alpha   90.00
_cell.angle_beta   90.00
_cell.angle_gamma   90.00
#
_symmetry.space_group_name_H-M   'P 1'
#
loop_
_entity.id
_entity.type
_entity.pdbx_description
1 polymer ?
#
loop_
_entity_poly.entity_id
_entity_poly.type
_entity_poly.pdbx_seq_one_letter_code
_entity_poly.pdbx_strand_id
1 'polypeptide(L)'
;MTETPRQEVCPILHLELGPLDLNLLGLRVQLNQVVLDITAIPGPGNLLGNLLCAIAGLLDGFDLSGALGDLLRNLIDALIRLLQGLGGGSAAGGRTTPVQP
;
A
#
# COMPACT_ATOMS: atom_id res chain seq x y z
N MET A 1 10.94 -27.22 -0.45
CA MET A 1 11.22 -26.28 0.66
C MET A 1 9.85 -25.83 1.14
N THR A 2 9.39 -26.43 2.21
CA THR A 2 8.04 -26.33 2.75
C THR A 2 7.96 -25.14 3.70
N GLU A 3 7.21 -24.10 3.34
CA GLU A 3 6.76 -23.09 4.30
C GLU A 3 5.69 -23.76 5.17
N THR A 4 6.00 -24.05 6.43
CA THR A 4 4.96 -24.31 7.45
C THR A 4 3.99 -23.13 7.40
N PRO A 5 2.65 -23.30 7.41
CA PRO A 5 1.78 -22.16 7.61
C PRO A 5 2.16 -21.59 8.97
N ARG A 6 3.00 -20.55 8.97
CA ARG A 6 3.19 -19.72 10.15
C ARG A 6 1.76 -19.33 10.47
N GLN A 7 1.31 -19.55 11.70
CA GLN A 7 0.13 -18.83 12.12
C GLN A 7 0.52 -17.38 11.93
N GLU A 8 0.04 -16.77 10.84
CA GLU A 8 0.50 -15.47 10.37
C GLU A 8 -0.02 -14.48 11.40
N VAL A 9 0.82 -14.27 12.40
CA VAL A 9 0.62 -13.27 13.42
C VAL A 9 0.70 -11.94 12.72
N CYS A 10 -0.38 -11.18 12.79
CA CYS A 10 -0.46 -9.89 12.11
C CYS A 10 0.04 -8.83 13.08
N PRO A 11 1.18 -8.16 12.80
CA PRO A 11 1.59 -7.01 13.58
C PRO A 11 0.52 -5.93 13.43
N ILE A 12 -0.08 -5.49 14.52
CA ILE A 12 -1.19 -4.51 14.47
C ILE A 12 -0.70 -3.12 14.83
N LEU A 13 0.01 -3.00 15.96
CA LEU A 13 0.46 -1.72 16.47
C LEU A 13 1.76 -1.90 17.26
N HIS A 14 2.75 -1.09 16.90
CA HIS A 14 3.93 -0.84 17.71
C HIS A 14 3.85 0.61 18.20
N LEU A 15 3.83 0.80 19.52
CA LEU A 15 3.73 2.12 20.12
C LEU A 15 4.78 2.30 21.21
N GLU A 16 5.67 3.26 21.01
CA GLU A 16 6.59 3.73 22.04
C GLU A 16 5.96 4.94 22.74
N LEU A 17 5.57 4.75 23.99
CA LEU A 17 5.13 5.85 24.84
C LEU A 17 6.32 6.39 25.63
N GLY A 18 6.40 7.73 25.67
CA GLY A 18 7.29 8.44 26.58
C GLY A 18 6.86 8.30 28.06
N PRO A 19 7.39 9.16 28.95
CA PRO A 19 7.13 9.05 30.37
C PRO A 19 5.65 9.13 30.73
N LEU A 20 5.17 8.16 31.50
CA LEU A 20 3.78 8.07 31.94
C LEU A 20 3.71 8.29 33.46
N ASP A 21 2.90 9.25 33.90
CA ASP A 21 2.60 9.50 35.31
C ASP A 21 1.15 9.10 35.59
N LEU A 22 0.96 8.10 36.43
CA LEU A 22 -0.36 7.57 36.80
C LEU A 22 -0.62 7.90 38.27
N ASN A 23 -1.78 8.50 38.54
CA ASN A 23 -2.29 8.66 39.90
C ASN A 23 -3.47 7.73 40.13
N LEU A 24 -3.24 6.66 40.89
CA LEU A 24 -4.24 5.64 41.20
C LEU A 24 -4.70 5.82 42.64
N LEU A 25 -5.69 6.68 42.84
CA LEU A 25 -6.31 6.93 44.15
C LEU A 25 -5.29 7.31 45.24
N GLY A 26 -4.31 8.17 44.91
CA GLY A 26 -3.26 8.59 45.82
C GLY A 26 -1.95 7.80 45.71
N LEU A 27 -1.92 6.74 44.92
CA LEU A 27 -0.67 6.07 44.53
C LEU A 27 -0.12 6.70 43.24
N ARG A 28 1.04 7.35 43.33
CA ARG A 28 1.74 7.92 42.17
C ARG A 28 2.74 6.91 41.61
N VAL A 29 2.55 6.54 40.35
CA VAL A 29 3.42 5.61 39.61
C VAL A 29 4.00 6.35 38.41
N GLN A 30 5.33 6.33 38.28
CA GLN A 30 6.03 6.95 37.16
C GLN A 30 6.72 5.87 36.33
N LEU A 31 6.34 5.77 35.06
CA LEU A 31 6.98 4.91 34.07
C LEU A 31 7.84 5.78 33.15
N ASN A 32 9.05 5.33 32.83
CA ASN A 32 9.99 6.10 31.99
C ASN A 32 9.69 5.93 30.49
N GLN A 33 9.95 4.76 29.93
CA GLN A 33 9.61 4.43 28.54
C GLN A 33 8.80 3.15 28.57
N VAL A 34 7.66 3.16 27.88
CA VAL A 34 6.82 1.97 27.71
C VAL A 34 6.77 1.64 26.23
N VAL A 35 7.24 0.45 25.88
CA VAL A 35 7.10 -0.10 24.53
C VAL A 35 5.91 -1.06 24.55
N LEU A 36 4.90 -0.77 23.74
CA LEU A 36 3.69 -1.59 23.60
C LEU A 36 3.64 -2.22 22.21
N ASP A 37 3.77 -3.53 22.19
CA ASP A 37 3.60 -4.35 20.99
C ASP A 37 2.26 -5.09 21.03
N ILE A 38 1.41 -4.84 20.03
CA ILE A 38 0.15 -5.56 19.83
C ILE A 38 0.25 -6.37 18.55
N THR A 39 0.16 -7.69 18.72
CA THR A 39 0.16 -8.67 17.64
C THR A 39 -1.14 -9.47 17.69
N ALA A 40 -1.84 -9.56 16.57
CA ALA A 40 -3.04 -10.39 16.45
C ALA A 40 -2.65 -11.85 16.17
N ILE A 41 -3.17 -12.78 16.98
CA ILE A 41 -2.97 -14.22 16.80
C ILE A 41 -4.26 -14.83 16.25
N PRO A 42 -4.32 -15.20 14.96
CA PRO A 42 -5.51 -15.83 14.39
C PRO A 42 -5.64 -17.29 14.86
N GLY A 43 -6.87 -17.79 14.91
CA GLY A 43 -7.16 -19.18 15.29
C GLY A 43 -8.60 -19.44 15.73
N PRO A 44 -8.98 -20.71 15.92
CA PRO A 44 -10.31 -21.07 16.41
C PRO A 44 -10.60 -20.41 17.77
N GLY A 45 -11.73 -19.69 17.87
CA GLY A 45 -12.12 -18.98 19.10
C GLY A 45 -11.44 -17.62 19.32
N ASN A 46 -10.40 -17.27 18.56
CA ASN A 46 -9.69 -15.98 18.67
C ASN A 46 -10.41 -14.89 17.85
N LEU A 47 -11.63 -14.53 18.24
CA LEU A 47 -12.49 -13.62 17.47
C LEU A 47 -11.79 -12.31 17.11
N LEU A 48 -11.16 -11.66 18.09
CA LEU A 48 -10.47 -10.39 17.86
C LEU A 48 -9.21 -10.56 17.01
N GLY A 49 -8.44 -11.63 17.23
CA GLY A 49 -7.24 -11.92 16.43
C GLY A 49 -7.59 -12.15 14.96
N ASN A 50 -8.65 -12.92 14.71
CA ASN A 50 -9.16 -13.17 13.35
C ASN A 50 -9.64 -11.87 12.68
N LEU A 51 -10.39 -11.04 13.41
CA LEU A 51 -10.90 -9.78 12.88
C LEU A 51 -9.76 -8.81 12.51
N LEU A 52 -8.83 -8.58 13.43
CA LEU A 52 -7.74 -7.64 13.21
C LEU A 52 -6.79 -8.10 12.11
N CYS A 53 -6.52 -9.41 12.02
CA CYS A 53 -5.77 -9.96 10.89
C CYS A 53 -6.49 -9.78 9.55
N ALA A 54 -7.81 -9.99 9.49
CA ALA A 54 -8.56 -9.78 8.26
C ALA A 54 -8.55 -8.31 7.81
N ILE A 55 -8.65 -7.36 8.75
CA ILE A 55 -8.56 -5.93 8.45
C ILE A 55 -7.15 -5.54 7.99
N ALA A 56 -6.10 -6.03 8.66
CA ALA A 56 -4.72 -5.78 8.26
C ALA A 56 -4.46 -6.30 6.82
N GLY A 57 -4.90 -7.52 6.51
CA GLY A 57 -4.77 -8.08 5.17
C GLY A 57 -5.56 -7.34 4.08
N LEU A 58 -6.67 -6.68 4.43
CA LEU A 58 -7.41 -5.83 3.49
C LEU A 58 -6.61 -4.56 3.12
N LEU A 59 -5.86 -4.01 4.07
CA LEU A 59 -5.02 -2.84 3.84
C LEU A 59 -3.74 -3.18 3.06
N ASP A 60 -3.15 -4.37 3.30
CA ASP A 60 -1.98 -4.84 2.54
C ASP A 60 -2.29 -5.06 1.05
N GLY A 61 -3.54 -5.45 0.73
CA GLY A 61 -4.00 -5.62 -0.64
C GLY A 61 -4.17 -4.32 -1.44
N PHE A 62 -4.12 -3.16 -0.78
CA PHE A 62 -4.21 -1.87 -1.44
C PHE A 62 -2.82 -1.37 -1.82
N ASP A 63 -2.35 -1.80 -3.00
CA ASP A 63 -1.09 -1.31 -3.56
C ASP A 63 -1.22 0.14 -4.06
N LEU A 64 -1.13 1.07 -3.12
CA LEU A 64 -1.00 2.51 -3.37
C LEU A 64 0.13 2.81 -4.35
N SER A 65 1.23 2.05 -4.29
CA SER A 65 2.40 2.29 -5.12
C SER A 65 2.12 1.89 -6.57
N GLY A 66 1.43 0.77 -6.79
CA GLY A 66 0.95 0.32 -8.10
C GLY A 66 -0.04 1.31 -8.71
N ALA A 67 -1.06 1.73 -7.95
CA ALA A 67 -2.06 2.69 -8.41
C ALA A 67 -1.44 4.06 -8.79
N LEU A 68 -0.51 4.56 -7.97
CA LEU A 68 0.25 5.78 -8.27
C LEU A 68 1.18 5.58 -9.47
N GLY A 69 1.80 4.40 -9.59
CA GLY A 69 2.65 4.03 -10.71
C GLY A 69 1.91 4.04 -12.04
N ASP A 70 0.71 3.48 -12.09
CA ASP A 70 -0.14 3.48 -13.29
C ASP A 70 -0.60 4.89 -13.67
N LEU A 71 -0.96 5.71 -12.69
CA LEU A 71 -1.31 7.11 -12.93
C LEU A 71 -0.13 7.91 -13.50
N LEU A 72 1.08 7.73 -12.94
CA LEU A 72 2.28 8.38 -13.46
C LEU A 72 2.61 7.93 -14.89
N ARG A 73 2.49 6.63 -15.19
CA ARG A 73 2.72 6.09 -16.54
C ARG A 73 1.76 6.72 -17.56
N ASN A 74 0.46 6.81 -17.22
CA ASN A 74 -0.54 7.43 -18.08
C ASN A 74 -0.26 8.93 -18.34
N LEU A 75 0.23 9.66 -17.34
CA LEU A 75 0.61 11.06 -17.48
C LEU A 75 1.84 11.22 -18.39
N ILE A 76 2.86 10.37 -18.21
CA ILE A 76 4.05 10.38 -19.06
C ILE A 76 3.69 10.09 -20.53
N ASP A 77 2.85 9.08 -20.78
CA ASP A 77 2.40 8.76 -22.14
C ASP A 77 1.60 9.90 -22.78
N ALA A 78 0.72 10.55 -22.01
CA ALA A 78 -0.02 11.72 -22.50
C ALA A 78 0.92 12.88 -22.88
N LEU A 79 1.95 13.13 -22.08
CA LEU A 79 2.95 14.17 -22.35
C LEU A 79 3.78 13.85 -23.59
N ILE A 80 4.21 12.59 -23.75
CA ILE A 80 4.95 12.14 -24.94
C ILE A 80 4.12 12.36 -26.21
N ARG A 81 2.83 12.01 -26.19
CA ARG A 81 1.94 12.22 -27.34
C ARG A 81 1.72 13.69 -27.67
N LEU A 82 1.63 14.56 -26.66
CA LEU A 82 1.53 16.01 -26.86
C LEU A 82 2.81 16.56 -27.51
N LEU A 83 3.99 16.17 -27.02
CA LEU A 83 5.27 16.61 -27.58
C LEU A 83 5.47 16.11 -29.02
N GLN A 84 5.07 14.87 -29.31
CA GLN A 84 5.09 14.32 -30.68
C GLN A 84 4.14 15.07 -31.61
N GLY A 85 2.94 15.43 -31.14
CA GLY A 85 1.98 16.24 -31.89
C GLY A 85 2.45 17.69 -32.13
N LEU A 86 3.29 18.23 -31.24
CA LEU A 86 3.89 19.55 -31.40
C LEU A 86 5.17 19.54 -32.26
N GLY A 87 5.88 18.41 -32.31
CA GLY A 87 7.14 18.25 -33.06
C GLY A 87 7.00 17.66 -34.47
N GLY A 88 5.83 17.12 -34.85
CA GLY A 88 5.62 16.40 -36.11
C GLY A 88 4.53 17.00 -36.98
N GLY A 89 4.91 17.97 -37.82
CA GLY A 89 4.07 18.45 -38.91
C GLY A 89 3.90 17.41 -40.02
N SER A 90 2.65 17.26 -40.49
CA SER A 90 2.21 16.85 -41.83
C SER A 90 3.14 16.01 -42.72
N ALA A 91 2.71 14.77 -43.00
CA ALA A 91 2.92 14.15 -44.31
C ALA A 91 1.56 13.74 -44.90
N ALA A 92 0.89 14.72 -45.51
CA ALA A 92 -0.15 14.49 -46.49
C ALA A 92 0.49 14.17 -47.84
N GLY A 93 -0.04 13.19 -48.56
CA GLY A 93 0.12 13.08 -50.03
C GLY A 93 0.92 11.89 -50.53
N GLY A 94 0.19 10.87 -51.00
CA GLY A 94 0.76 9.73 -51.72
C GLY A 94 -0.32 8.82 -52.29
N ARG A 95 -1.26 9.38 -53.06
CA ARG A 95 -2.30 8.63 -53.78
C ARG A 95 -1.66 7.98 -55.01
N THR A 96 -1.06 6.81 -54.85
CA THR A 96 -0.61 5.98 -55.98
C THR A 96 -1.78 5.12 -56.46
N THR A 97 -2.34 5.49 -57.60
CA THR A 97 -3.31 4.68 -58.35
C THR A 97 -2.66 3.37 -58.80
N PRO A 98 -3.32 2.20 -58.66
CA PRO A 98 -2.91 1.02 -59.38
C PRO A 98 -3.39 1.16 -60.83
N VAL A 99 -2.45 1.11 -61.77
CA VAL A 99 -2.74 1.04 -63.21
C VAL A 99 -2.16 -0.27 -63.74
N GLN A 100 -3.05 -1.07 -64.35
CA GLN A 100 -2.87 -2.14 -65.35
C GLN A 100 -2.95 -3.61 -64.90
N PRO A 101 -3.24 -4.53 -65.87
CA PRO A 101 -3.84 -4.35 -67.21
C PRO A 101 -5.28 -4.86 -67.33
#